data_AF-A0A355S6K1-F1
#
_entry.id   AF-A0A355S6K1-F1
#
_cell.length_a   1.000
_cell.length_b   1.000
_cell.length_c   1.000
_cell.angle_alpha   90.00
_cell.angle_beta   90.00
_cell.angle_gamma   90.00
#
_symmetry.space_group_name_H-M   'P 1'
#
loop_
_entity.id
_entity.type
_entity.pdbx_description
1 polymer ?
#
loop_
_entity_poly.entity_id
_entity_poly.type
_entity_poly.pdbx_seq_one_letter_code
_entity_poly.pdbx_strand_id
1 'polypeptide(L)'
;YFQGELEALEERTRDLAADPVRSATETESFRKVLQLRLDAAETARQTTYAGFLHQGSRGYLERGSGQRRVREGMFFDILSPSTKHLRQWIQSLDPEPA
;
A
#
# COMPACT_ATOMS: atom_id res chain seq x y z
N TYR A 1 -9.09 -8.50 -12.17
CA TYR A 1 -8.74 -7.07 -12.29
C TYR A 1 -7.41 -6.80 -11.59
N PHE A 2 -7.26 -7.11 -10.29
CA PHE A 2 -6.06 -6.73 -9.53
C PHE A 2 -4.95 -7.78 -9.36
N GLN A 3 -4.99 -8.85 -10.14
CA GLN A 3 -4.08 -9.99 -9.97
C GLN A 3 -2.62 -9.60 -10.27
N GLY A 4 -2.41 -8.82 -11.34
CA GLY A 4 -1.08 -8.36 -11.72
C GLY A 4 -0.46 -7.38 -10.72
N GLU A 5 -1.25 -6.46 -10.13
CA GLU A 5 -0.71 -5.60 -9.07
C GLU A 5 -0.36 -6.40 -7.83
N LEU A 6 -1.17 -7.40 -7.45
CA LEU A 6 -0.84 -8.27 -6.32
C LEU A 6 0.48 -9.02 -6.55
N GLU A 7 0.63 -9.65 -7.71
CA GLU A 7 1.85 -10.40 -8.05
C GLU A 7 3.09 -9.50 -8.05
N ALA A 8 2.98 -8.29 -8.60
CA ALA A 8 4.07 -7.30 -8.57
C ALA A 8 4.40 -6.82 -7.14
N LEU A 9 3.39 -6.61 -6.28
CA LEU A 9 3.62 -6.26 -4.88
C LEU A 9 4.31 -7.39 -4.12
N GLU A 10 3.89 -8.64 -4.34
CA GLU A 10 4.49 -9.83 -3.71
C GLU A 10 5.93 -10.05 -4.16
N GLU A 11 6.24 -9.83 -5.43
CA GLU A 11 7.60 -9.92 -5.96
C GLU A 11 8.54 -8.91 -5.30
N ARG A 12 8.18 -7.62 -5.33
CA ARG A 12 8.99 -6.57 -4.66
C ARG A 12 9.13 -6.82 -3.16
N THR A 13 8.09 -7.36 -2.53
CA THR A 13 8.14 -7.74 -1.11
C THR A 13 9.17 -8.83 -0.88
N ARG A 14 9.15 -9.91 -1.68
CA ARG A 14 10.13 -10.99 -1.59
C ARG A 14 11.56 -10.49 -1.80
N ASP A 15 11.77 -9.63 -2.80
CA ASP A 15 13.09 -9.09 -3.12
C ASP A 15 13.66 -8.25 -1.98
N LEU A 16 12.87 -7.31 -1.43
CA LEU A 16 13.31 -6.45 -0.34
C LEU A 16 13.42 -7.20 1.01
N ALA A 17 12.62 -8.25 1.20
CA ALA A 17 12.66 -9.08 2.40
C ALA A 17 13.81 -10.09 2.40
N ALA A 18 14.46 -10.35 1.26
CA ALA A 18 15.60 -11.27 1.17
C ALA A 18 16.80 -10.80 2.02
N ASP A 19 16.99 -9.49 2.16
CA ASP A 19 17.97 -8.88 3.07
C ASP A 19 17.35 -7.64 3.75
N PRO A 20 16.63 -7.82 4.88
CA PRO A 20 15.93 -6.73 5.54
C PRO A 20 16.88 -5.72 6.19
N VAL A 21 18.11 -6.12 6.53
CA VAL A 21 19.11 -5.20 7.10
C VAL A 21 19.53 -4.22 6.02
N ARG A 22 19.96 -4.73 4.86
CA ARG A 22 20.30 -3.90 3.70
C ARG A 22 19.16 -3.00 3.28
N SER A 23 17.94 -3.56 3.20
CA SER A 23 16.73 -2.81 2.86
C SER A 23 16.39 -1.69 3.84
N ALA A 24 16.85 -1.77 5.09
CA ALA A 24 16.66 -0.73 6.10
C ALA A 24 17.80 0.29 6.16
N THR A 25 19.02 -0.08 5.76
CA THR A 25 20.21 0.77 5.93
C THR A 25 20.66 1.49 4.66
N GLU A 26 20.46 0.91 3.47
CA GLU A 26 20.82 1.56 2.21
C GLU A 26 19.71 2.50 1.74
N THR A 27 20.04 3.77 1.48
CA THR A 27 19.06 4.82 1.13
C THR A 27 18.11 4.42 0.00
N GLU A 28 18.64 3.91 -1.12
CA GLU A 28 17.83 3.50 -2.27
C GLU A 28 16.93 2.29 -1.96
N SER A 29 17.45 1.32 -1.24
CA SER A 29 16.68 0.13 -0.85
C SER A 29 15.59 0.51 0.17
N PHE A 30 15.88 1.42 1.09
CA PHE A 30 14.90 1.96 2.03
C PHE A 30 13.82 2.77 1.33
N ARG A 31 14.17 3.61 0.35
CA ARG A 31 13.20 4.32 -0.50
C ARG A 31 12.25 3.34 -1.19
N LYS A 32 12.75 2.21 -1.71
CA LYS A 32 11.91 1.14 -2.29
C LYS A 32 10.98 0.50 -1.26
N VAL A 33 11.41 0.31 -0.02
CA VAL A 33 10.54 -0.18 1.07
C VAL A 33 9.40 0.82 1.34
N LEU A 34 9.71 2.12 1.40
CA LEU A 34 8.70 3.15 1.60
C LEU A 34 7.68 3.19 0.45
N GLN A 35 8.17 3.12 -0.80
CA GLN A 35 7.32 3.07 -1.98
C GLN A 35 6.45 1.81 -2.00
N LEU A 36 7.02 0.64 -1.66
CA LEU A 36 6.27 -0.61 -1.57
C LEU A 36 5.11 -0.51 -0.58
N ARG A 37 5.34 0.09 0.59
CA ARG A 37 4.30 0.30 1.60
C ARG A 37 3.21 1.25 1.11
N LEU A 38 3.59 2.32 0.41
CA LEU A 38 2.64 3.29 -0.16
C LEU A 38 1.76 2.62 -1.20
N ASP A 39 2.36 1.93 -2.16
CA ASP A 39 1.64 1.24 -3.23
C ASP A 39 0.70 0.17 -2.67
N ALA A 40 1.15 -0.61 -1.68
CA ALA A 40 0.33 -1.63 -1.05
C ALA A 40 -0.92 -1.04 -0.37
N ALA A 41 -0.79 0.10 0.32
CA ALA A 41 -1.92 0.81 0.92
C ALA A 41 -2.90 1.32 -0.16
N GLU A 42 -2.39 1.90 -1.24
CA GLU A 42 -3.22 2.41 -2.34
C GLU A 42 -3.94 1.29 -3.09
N THR A 43 -3.26 0.19 -3.41
CA THR A 43 -3.86 -1.00 -4.03
C THR A 43 -4.90 -1.65 -3.11
N ALA A 44 -4.64 -1.74 -1.80
CA ALA A 44 -5.63 -2.24 -0.84
C ALA A 44 -6.89 -1.36 -0.80
N ARG A 45 -6.74 -0.04 -0.79
CA ARG A 45 -7.90 0.87 -0.84
C ARG A 45 -8.66 0.74 -2.16
N GLN A 46 -7.99 0.70 -3.31
CA GLN A 46 -8.63 0.57 -4.61
C GLN A 46 -9.37 -0.77 -4.76
N THR A 47 -8.75 -1.88 -4.38
CA THR A 47 -9.33 -3.23 -4.47
C THR A 47 -10.54 -3.38 -3.56
N THR A 48 -10.46 -2.92 -2.31
CA THR A 48 -11.56 -3.00 -1.34
C THR A 48 -12.74 -2.13 -1.77
N TYR A 49 -12.49 -0.93 -2.32
CA TYR A 49 -13.52 -0.05 -2.84
C TYR A 49 -14.18 -0.61 -4.11
N ALA A 50 -13.40 -1.18 -5.03
CA ALA A 50 -13.94 -1.86 -6.21
C ALA A 50 -14.83 -3.05 -5.83
N GLY A 51 -14.40 -3.85 -4.85
CA GLY A 51 -15.20 -4.96 -4.31
C GLY A 51 -16.48 -4.52 -3.59
N PHE A 52 -16.46 -3.34 -2.96
CA PHE A 52 -17.64 -2.70 -2.40
C PHE A 52 -18.63 -2.28 -3.50
N LEU A 53 -18.16 -1.58 -4.54
CA LEU A 53 -19.01 -1.12 -5.65
C LEU A 53 -19.61 -2.28 -6.43
N HIS A 54 -18.86 -3.37 -6.61
CA HIS A 54 -19.34 -4.57 -7.30
C HIS A 54 -20.53 -5.25 -6.59
N GLN A 55 -20.68 -5.05 -5.28
CA GLN A 55 -21.82 -5.57 -4.51
C GLN A 55 -23.08 -4.69 -4.61
N GLY A 56 -23.00 -3.52 -5.26
CA GLY A 56 -24.11 -2.58 -5.36
C GLY A 56 -24.63 -2.14 -3.99
N SER A 57 -25.96 -2.04 -3.84
CA SER A 57 -26.61 -1.63 -2.59
C SER A 57 -26.27 -2.53 -1.40
N ARG A 58 -25.99 -3.83 -1.62
CA ARG A 58 -25.57 -4.75 -0.56
C ARG A 58 -24.21 -4.38 0.03
N GLY A 59 -23.37 -3.69 -0.76
CA GLY A 59 -22.09 -3.17 -0.30
C GLY A 59 -22.25 -2.26 0.91
N TYR A 60 -23.35 -1.50 1.00
CA TYR A 60 -23.64 -0.48 2.02
C TYR A 60 -24.16 -1.03 3.36
N LEU A 61 -24.51 -2.31 3.44
CA LEU A 61 -25.00 -2.90 4.68
C LEU A 61 -23.91 -2.81 5.76
N GLU A 62 -24.27 -2.35 6.97
CA GLU A 62 -23.33 -2.10 8.06
C GLU A 62 -22.46 -3.33 8.40
N ARG A 63 -23.10 -4.50 8.42
CA ARG A 63 -22.49 -5.82 8.63
C ARG A 63 -22.15 -6.55 7.33
N GLY A 64 -22.24 -5.87 6.19
CA GLY A 64 -21.89 -6.39 4.88
C GLY A 64 -20.38 -6.51 4.70
N SER A 65 -19.95 -7.53 3.94
CA SER A 65 -18.53 -7.77 3.69
C SER A 65 -17.85 -6.62 2.93
N GLY A 66 -18.57 -5.94 2.02
CA GLY A 66 -18.08 -4.77 1.29
C GLY A 66 -17.70 -3.61 2.23
N GLN A 67 -18.64 -3.12 3.04
CA GLN A 67 -18.39 -2.08 4.04
C GLN A 67 -17.24 -2.45 5.00
N ARG A 68 -17.22 -3.69 5.51
CA ARG A 68 -16.16 -4.15 6.43
C ARG A 68 -14.76 -4.03 5.78
N ARG A 69 -14.61 -4.52 4.55
CA ARG A 69 -13.33 -4.49 3.82
C ARG A 69 -12.87 -3.08 3.47
N VAL A 70 -13.79 -2.17 3.15
CA VAL A 70 -13.43 -0.75 2.91
C VAL A 70 -12.84 -0.11 4.17
N ARG A 71 -13.45 -0.35 5.35
CA ARG A 71 -12.93 0.15 6.62
C ARG A 71 -11.57 -0.45 6.96
N GLU A 72 -11.39 -1.75 6.73
CA GLU A 72 -10.09 -2.42 6.87
C GLU A 72 -9.05 -1.87 5.88
N GLY A 73 -9.43 -1.58 4.63
CA GLY A 73 -8.53 -1.00 3.62
C GLY A 73 -8.05 0.40 3.98
N MET A 74 -8.95 1.26 4.47
CA MET A 74 -8.62 2.62 4.92
C MET A 74 -7.63 2.63 6.10
N PHE A 75 -7.56 1.56 6.89
CA PHE A 75 -6.60 1.45 7.98
C PHE A 75 -5.16 1.59 7.48
N PHE A 76 -4.82 1.05 6.31
CA PHE A 76 -3.48 1.14 5.75
C PHE A 76 -3.09 2.56 5.34
N ASP A 77 -4.07 3.42 5.01
CA ASP A 77 -3.78 4.82 4.68
C ASP A 77 -3.33 5.63 5.91
N ILE A 78 -3.82 5.24 7.11
CA ILE A 78 -3.61 5.98 8.37
C ILE A 78 -2.62 5.29 9.32
N LEU A 79 -2.36 3.99 9.14
CA LEU A 79 -1.42 3.22 9.95
C LEU A 79 -0.03 3.85 9.89
N SER A 80 0.60 4.08 11.05
CA SER A 80 1.94 4.67 11.12
C SER A 80 3.03 3.76 10.52
N PRO A 81 3.91 4.31 9.65
CA PRO A 81 3.82 5.60 8.97
C PRO A 81 2.68 5.68 7.94
N SER A 82 1.81 6.68 8.09
CA SER A 82 0.66 6.90 7.18
C SER A 82 1.11 7.25 5.76
N THR A 83 0.22 7.14 4.77
CA THR A 83 0.56 7.45 3.37
C THR A 83 1.06 8.88 3.16
N LYS A 84 0.60 9.84 3.98
CA LYS A 84 1.16 11.19 4.03
C LYS A 84 2.65 11.18 4.42
N HIS A 85 2.99 10.48 5.50
CA HIS A 85 4.39 10.39 5.95
C HIS A 85 5.26 9.63 4.95
N LEU A 86 4.74 8.55 4.35
CA LEU A 86 5.45 7.79 3.32
C LEU A 86 5.83 8.68 2.14
N ARG A 87 4.88 9.46 1.59
CA ARG A 87 5.15 10.40 0.49
C ARG A 87 6.19 11.46 0.88
N GLN A 88 6.07 12.01 2.09
CA GLN A 88 7.03 12.99 2.59
C GLN A 88 8.45 12.41 2.70
N TRP A 89 8.58 11.19 3.23
CA TRP A 89 9.86 10.53 3.38
C TRP A 89 10.47 10.13 2.04
N ILE A 90 9.68 9.58 1.11
CA ILE A 90 10.15 9.27 -0.25
C ILE A 90 10.73 10.53 -0.91
N GLN A 91 10.01 11.65 -0.83
CA GLN A 91 10.48 12.93 -1.38
C GLN A 91 11.77 13.42 -0.69
N SER A 92 11.91 13.23 0.62
CA SER A 92 13.14 13.62 1.34
C SER A 92 14.36 12.77 0.98
N LEU A 93 14.16 11.62 0.35
CA LEU A 93 15.22 10.73 -0.12
C LEU A 93 15.50 10.90 -1.62
N ASP A 94 14.73 11.73 -2.33
CA ASP A 94 15.01 12.05 -3.73
C ASP A 94 16.30 12.88 -3.82
N PRO A 95 17.18 12.63 -4.80
CA PRO A 95 18.34 13.49 -5.01
C PRO A 95 17.87 14.91 -5.33
N GLU A 96 18.52 15.91 -4.72
CA GLU A 96 18.28 17.33 -5.03
C GLU A 96 18.36 17.55 -6.56
N PRO A 97 17.42 18.29 -7.16
CA PRO A 97 17.55 18.68 -8.56
C PRO A 97 18.80 19.54 -8.72
N ALA A 98 19.68 19.14 -9.64
CA ALA A 98 20.90 19.86 -10.00
C ALA A 98 20.62 21.27 -10.55
#